data_AF-A0AAE0YCY2-F1
#
_entry.id   AF-A0AAE0YCY2-F1
#
_cell.length_a   1.000
_cell.length_b   1.000
_cell.length_c   1.000
_cell.angle_alpha   90.00
_cell.angle_beta   90.00
_cell.angle_gamma   90.00
#
_symmetry.space_group_name_H-M   'P 1'
#
loop_
_entity.id
_entity.type
_entity.pdbx_description
1 polymer ?
#
loop_
_entity_poly.entity_id
_entity_poly.type
_entity_poly.pdbx_seq_one_letter_code
_entity_poly.pdbx_strand_id
1 'polypeptide(L)'
;MPQQPLQPSRSRLLWRTSPRDSPVIVVTSISDIAGLTLFLQPSTLPISAADMRSRQLRMASQIVQKALRVRRILNDMAINKENRIREMVGLPPLESWWSQCKAAVCSSVRACLCRVFCPCCIELPTIGEFCCPEGSFTFRLCTTGQYPHELIKSFFCFLCGLLLAMGIFFFFCLQLEVNMELALAVAIFSGLFLSIGLAFFNTIRCLVLIAIPNFASSKGRSFIIMYAMVLIVNHPVQDYSHNLTVLTDAATCGQSMALNETRRLVEAATSPLVSIISGINSMLKCIRRLADQLRKAFKALMRAVEEIFSVVGKVFKWLASMTDVCNKNMGNPFKKCKKVFQDGYRRCRRKLSILKFMCSVVRLVRKVCYIARIGELLCLVVDVVKNLILQKVARPVVSKIRNVREMFYFNVSIDYHYVYTMNQSRPYSEVRRAIMDEVNAKLSIVHIIQVLLDNVMCFTLLLVVFKAVLYRRKFLTKDNFDNFYVTKRLYEVEERRLEMERGK
;
A
#
# COMPACT_ATOMS: atom_id res chain seq x y z
N MET A 1 14.86 39.84 19.27
CA MET A 1 15.53 39.48 18.00
C MET A 1 16.75 38.63 18.31
N PRO A 2 17.10 37.69 17.43
CA PRO A 2 17.39 36.30 17.76
C PRO A 2 18.86 35.92 17.56
N GLN A 3 19.30 34.75 18.07
CA GLN A 3 19.61 33.58 17.22
C GLN A 3 20.17 32.40 18.02
N GLN A 4 19.89 31.22 17.47
CA GLN A 4 19.96 29.87 18.03
C GLN A 4 21.38 29.38 18.37
N PRO A 5 21.50 28.37 19.26
CA PRO A 5 22.76 27.77 19.65
C PRO A 5 23.18 26.60 18.74
N LEU A 6 24.50 26.38 18.80
CA LEU A 6 25.33 25.37 18.17
C LEU A 6 24.89 23.92 18.39
N GLN A 7 25.10 23.07 17.38
CA GLN A 7 25.33 21.64 17.57
C GLN A 7 26.69 21.39 18.23
N PRO A 8 26.84 20.30 19.00
CA PRO A 8 27.79 19.30 18.51
C PRO A 8 27.45 17.84 18.86
N SER A 9 28.04 16.94 18.03
CA SER A 9 28.66 15.67 18.43
C SER A 9 27.78 14.60 19.07
N ARG A 10 27.30 13.65 18.25
CA ARG A 10 26.79 12.36 18.72
C ARG A 10 27.92 11.33 18.77
N SER A 11 28.32 10.97 19.98
CA SER A 11 29.18 9.85 20.31
C SER A 11 28.51 8.51 19.94
N ARG A 12 29.36 7.63 19.41
CA ARG A 12 29.08 6.31 18.85
C ARG A 12 28.98 5.30 20.00
N LEU A 13 27.82 4.66 20.19
CA LEU A 13 27.68 3.46 21.02
C LEU A 13 27.28 2.30 20.11
N LEU A 14 28.22 1.38 19.96
CA LEU A 14 28.12 0.13 19.24
C LEU A 14 27.16 -0.81 19.95
N TRP A 15 26.16 -1.31 19.22
CA TRP A 15 25.66 -2.67 19.41
C TRP A 15 25.85 -3.43 18.10
N ARG A 16 26.74 -4.42 18.17
CA ARG A 16 27.08 -5.34 17.10
C ARG A 16 26.25 -6.60 17.31
N THR A 17 25.26 -6.83 16.45
CA THR A 17 24.74 -8.17 16.12
C THR A 17 24.42 -8.20 14.62
N SER A 18 25.04 -9.13 13.92
CA SER A 18 24.96 -9.40 12.47
C SER A 18 24.70 -10.90 12.30
N PRO A 19 24.23 -11.43 11.15
CA PRO A 19 23.27 -10.91 10.17
C PRO A 19 22.15 -11.93 9.83
N ARG A 20 20.98 -11.44 9.41
CA ARG A 20 20.10 -12.15 8.47
C ARG A 20 19.57 -11.14 7.47
N ASP A 21 20.12 -11.15 6.27
CA ASP A 21 19.65 -10.33 5.16
C ASP A 21 18.39 -10.96 4.55
N SER A 22 17.24 -10.38 4.90
CA SER A 22 16.06 -10.30 4.03
C SER A 22 15.71 -8.82 3.93
N PRO A 23 15.73 -8.18 2.74
CA PRO A 23 15.40 -6.78 2.66
C PRO A 23 13.89 -6.59 2.77
N VAL A 24 13.46 -5.91 3.82
CA VAL A 24 12.18 -5.21 3.87
C VAL A 24 12.32 -3.98 2.96
N ILE A 25 11.63 -3.99 1.82
CA ILE A 25 11.61 -2.86 0.90
C ILE A 25 10.52 -1.89 1.37
N VAL A 26 10.96 -0.78 1.96
CA VAL A 26 10.11 0.40 2.21
C VAL A 26 10.28 1.31 0.99
N VAL A 27 9.24 1.44 0.17
CA VAL A 27 9.23 2.31 -1.02
C VAL A 27 8.71 3.68 -0.61
N THR A 28 9.57 4.70 -0.66
CA THR A 28 9.23 6.09 -0.24
C THR A 28 9.33 7.14 -1.34
N SER A 29 9.61 6.77 -2.60
CA SER A 29 9.64 7.73 -3.70
C SER A 29 9.56 7.08 -5.08
N ILE A 30 8.97 7.80 -6.05
CA ILE A 30 8.90 7.47 -7.49
C ILE A 30 10.30 7.29 -8.13
N SER A 31 11.37 7.72 -7.45
CA SER A 31 12.76 7.45 -7.85
C SER A 31 13.16 5.97 -7.76
N ASP A 32 12.42 5.13 -7.04
CA ASP A 32 12.72 3.69 -6.92
C ASP A 32 12.16 2.84 -8.07
N ILE A 33 11.34 3.44 -8.96
CA ILE A 33 10.82 2.80 -10.19
C ILE A 33 11.85 2.87 -11.35
N ALA A 34 12.95 3.63 -11.18
CA ALA A 34 14.07 3.62 -12.11
C ALA A 34 14.87 2.30 -12.13
N GLY A 35 14.47 1.31 -11.31
CA GLY A 35 15.03 -0.05 -11.29
C GLY A 35 14.66 -0.92 -12.50
N LEU A 36 13.63 -0.58 -13.29
CA LEU A 36 13.27 -1.35 -14.50
C LEU A 36 14.01 -0.90 -15.77
N THR A 37 14.73 0.22 -15.74
CA THR A 37 15.57 0.69 -16.86
C THR A 37 17.00 0.12 -16.84
N LEU A 38 17.35 -0.73 -15.87
CA LEU A 38 18.66 -1.38 -15.78
C LEU A 38 18.87 -2.60 -16.68
N PHE A 39 17.86 -3.02 -17.47
CA PHE A 39 18.01 -4.15 -18.40
C PHE A 39 18.54 -3.76 -19.80
N LEU A 40 18.76 -2.46 -20.10
CA LEU A 40 19.19 -2.01 -21.42
C LEU A 40 20.24 -0.88 -21.39
N GLN A 41 21.27 -0.99 -20.55
CA GLN A 41 22.56 -0.35 -20.85
C GLN A 41 23.67 -1.41 -20.94
N PRO A 42 24.49 -1.37 -22.02
CA PRO A 42 25.59 -2.30 -22.18
C PRO A 42 26.63 -2.00 -21.10
N SER A 43 26.76 -2.92 -20.16
CA SER A 43 27.79 -2.89 -19.13
C SER A 43 29.16 -3.06 -19.81
N THR A 44 29.94 -1.99 -19.86
CA THR A 44 31.40 -2.06 -20.03
C THR A 44 32.02 -2.54 -18.71
N LEU A 45 31.83 -3.84 -18.42
CA LEU A 45 32.57 -4.59 -17.39
C LEU A 45 33.61 -5.46 -18.10
N PRO A 46 34.82 -5.64 -17.53
CA PRO A 46 35.88 -6.39 -18.19
C PRO A 46 35.42 -7.83 -18.41
N ILE A 47 35.50 -8.27 -19.66
CA ILE A 47 35.09 -9.60 -20.10
C ILE A 47 35.85 -10.63 -19.24
N SER A 48 35.14 -11.33 -18.36
CA SER A 48 35.70 -12.48 -17.64
C SER A 48 36.22 -13.50 -18.65
N ALA A 49 37.39 -14.10 -18.38
CA ALA A 49 38.01 -15.10 -19.26
C ALA A 49 37.06 -16.24 -19.66
N ALA A 50 36.04 -16.53 -18.84
CA ALA A 50 34.98 -17.49 -19.14
C ALA A 50 34.01 -17.01 -20.25
N ASP A 51 33.61 -15.72 -20.27
CA ASP A 51 32.73 -15.19 -21.32
C ASP A 51 33.47 -15.06 -22.66
N MET A 52 34.77 -14.71 -22.63
CA MET A 52 35.61 -14.67 -23.83
C MET A 52 35.76 -16.07 -24.46
N ARG A 53 35.98 -17.11 -23.63
CA ARG A 53 36.07 -18.51 -24.08
C ARG A 53 34.74 -19.01 -24.68
N SER A 54 33.61 -18.61 -24.08
CA SER A 54 32.27 -18.96 -24.58
C SER A 54 31.94 -18.32 -25.94
N ARG A 55 32.38 -17.08 -26.18
CA ARG A 55 32.22 -16.38 -27.46
C ARG A 55 33.14 -16.95 -28.54
N GLN A 56 34.38 -17.27 -28.19
CA GLN A 56 35.34 -17.96 -29.07
C GLN A 56 34.80 -19.33 -29.51
N LEU A 57 34.27 -20.14 -28.58
CA LEU A 57 33.64 -21.43 -28.89
C LEU A 57 32.41 -21.30 -29.80
N ARG A 58 31.57 -20.27 -29.59
CA ARG A 58 30.40 -20.01 -30.46
C ARG A 58 30.81 -19.56 -31.87
N MET A 59 31.81 -18.69 -31.99
CA MET A 59 32.33 -18.29 -33.29
C MET A 59 33.01 -19.46 -34.02
N ALA A 60 33.84 -20.24 -33.32
CA ALA A 60 34.46 -21.44 -33.87
C ALA A 60 33.41 -22.45 -34.35
N SER A 61 32.37 -22.71 -33.56
CA SER A 61 31.25 -23.58 -33.94
C SER A 61 30.51 -23.07 -35.18
N GLN A 62 30.24 -21.76 -35.26
CA GLN A 62 29.61 -21.17 -36.45
C GLN A 62 30.49 -21.25 -37.70
N ILE A 63 31.81 -21.06 -37.56
CA ILE A 63 32.77 -21.19 -38.65
C ILE A 63 32.82 -22.64 -39.13
N VAL A 64 32.92 -23.60 -38.21
CA VAL A 64 32.91 -25.03 -38.52
C VAL A 64 31.59 -25.43 -39.20
N GLN A 65 30.44 -24.96 -38.71
CA GLN A 65 29.14 -25.23 -39.34
C GLN A 65 29.04 -24.65 -40.74
N LYS A 66 29.53 -23.42 -40.96
CA LYS A 66 29.57 -22.80 -42.29
C LYS A 66 30.51 -23.56 -43.22
N ALA A 67 31.69 -23.95 -42.76
CA ALA A 67 32.65 -24.74 -43.53
C ALA A 67 32.09 -26.13 -43.90
N LEU A 68 31.43 -26.82 -42.97
CA LEU A 68 30.76 -28.09 -43.22
C LEU A 68 29.59 -27.96 -44.20
N ARG A 69 28.88 -26.82 -44.18
CA ARG A 69 27.81 -26.53 -45.15
C ARG A 69 28.39 -26.29 -46.55
N VAL A 70 29.44 -25.47 -46.66
CA VAL A 70 30.12 -25.21 -47.94
C VAL A 70 30.72 -26.49 -48.51
N ARG A 71 31.35 -27.32 -47.68
CA ARG A 71 31.89 -28.62 -48.10
C ARG A 71 30.81 -29.56 -48.65
N ARG A 72 29.62 -29.58 -48.04
CA ARG A 72 28.47 -30.34 -48.58
C ARG A 72 28.05 -29.81 -49.95
N ILE A 73 27.88 -28.50 -50.09
CA ILE A 73 27.47 -27.88 -51.36
C ILE A 73 28.51 -28.15 -52.47
N LEU A 74 29.81 -28.07 -52.15
CA LEU A 74 30.89 -28.40 -53.10
C LEU A 74 30.87 -29.87 -53.53
N ASN A 75 30.65 -30.80 -52.60
CA ASN A 75 30.51 -32.22 -52.93
C ASN A 75 29.27 -32.49 -53.80
N ASP A 76 28.14 -31.84 -53.51
CA ASP A 76 26.91 -31.97 -54.31
C ASP A 76 27.12 -31.41 -55.73
N MET A 77 27.84 -30.29 -55.88
CA MET A 77 28.19 -29.73 -57.18
C MET A 77 29.17 -30.63 -57.96
N ALA A 78 30.13 -31.26 -57.28
CA ALA A 78 31.06 -32.21 -57.90
C ALA A 78 30.32 -33.45 -58.43
N ILE A 79 29.42 -34.02 -57.62
CA ILE A 79 28.56 -35.15 -58.01
C ILE A 79 27.65 -34.76 -59.18
N ASN A 80 27.03 -33.59 -59.16
CA ASN A 80 26.18 -33.12 -60.26
C ASN A 80 26.96 -32.91 -61.57
N LYS A 81 28.22 -32.44 -61.49
CA LYS A 81 29.09 -32.31 -62.67
C LYS A 81 29.42 -33.67 -63.26
N GLU A 82 29.73 -34.66 -62.42
CA GLU A 82 29.99 -36.02 -62.85
C GLU A 82 28.74 -36.71 -63.41
N ASN A 83 27.57 -36.47 -62.80
CA ASN A 83 26.29 -36.98 -63.28
C ASN A 83 25.92 -36.45 -64.66
N ARG A 84 26.22 -35.19 -64.97
CA ARG A 84 26.06 -34.66 -66.34
C ARG A 84 26.94 -35.38 -67.36
N ILE A 85 28.19 -35.71 -66.98
CA ILE A 85 29.10 -36.44 -67.86
C ILE A 85 28.59 -37.86 -68.07
N ARG A 86 28.14 -38.54 -67.01
CA ARG A 86 27.55 -39.88 -67.08
C ARG A 86 26.30 -39.91 -67.95
N GLU A 87 25.44 -38.90 -67.84
CA GLU A 87 24.23 -38.76 -68.66
C GLU A 87 24.56 -38.60 -70.15
N MET A 88 25.61 -37.83 -70.50
CA MET A 88 26.09 -37.71 -71.88
C MET A 88 26.63 -39.03 -72.47
N VAL A 89 27.07 -39.96 -71.62
CA VAL A 89 27.61 -41.28 -72.01
C VAL A 89 26.54 -42.39 -71.84
N GLY A 90 25.30 -42.04 -71.47
CA GLY A 90 24.21 -43.00 -71.26
C GLY A 90 24.36 -43.86 -70.00
N LEU A 91 25.19 -43.44 -69.05
CA LEU A 91 25.40 -44.10 -67.76
C LEU A 91 24.46 -43.51 -66.69
N PRO A 92 23.98 -44.33 -65.74
CA PRO A 92 23.11 -43.85 -64.66
C PRO A 92 23.86 -42.85 -63.75
N PRO A 93 23.15 -41.84 -63.20
CA PRO A 93 23.75 -40.85 -62.31
C PRO A 93 24.19 -41.50 -61.00
N LEU A 94 25.34 -41.05 -60.47
CA LEU A 94 25.80 -41.34 -59.12
C LEU A 94 24.86 -40.64 -58.12
N GLU A 95 24.03 -41.43 -57.45
CA GLU A 95 23.22 -40.93 -56.37
C GLU A 95 24.00 -40.90 -55.05
N SER A 96 23.89 -39.79 -54.33
CA SER A 96 24.41 -39.72 -52.96
C SER A 96 23.65 -40.67 -52.04
N TRP A 97 24.29 -41.12 -50.96
CA TRP A 97 23.63 -41.93 -49.93
C TRP A 97 22.39 -41.22 -49.34
N TRP A 98 22.42 -39.88 -49.21
CA TRP A 98 21.27 -39.09 -48.77
C TRP A 98 20.12 -39.05 -49.77
N SER A 99 20.40 -38.97 -51.08
CA SER A 99 19.36 -39.02 -52.10
C SER A 99 18.74 -40.41 -52.22
N GLN A 100 19.55 -41.46 -52.11
CA GLN A 100 19.07 -42.85 -52.05
C GLN A 100 18.20 -43.09 -50.81
N CYS A 101 18.65 -42.63 -49.64
CA CYS A 101 17.88 -42.76 -48.40
C CYS A 101 16.58 -41.94 -48.45
N LYS A 102 16.61 -40.73 -49.00
CA LYS A 102 15.41 -39.89 -49.19
C LYS A 102 14.45 -40.54 -50.19
N ALA A 103 14.95 -41.07 -51.31
CA ALA A 103 14.16 -41.78 -52.30
C ALA A 103 13.54 -43.05 -51.68
N ALA A 104 14.30 -43.82 -50.90
CA ALA A 104 13.84 -45.01 -50.18
C ALA A 104 12.79 -44.69 -49.10
N VAL A 105 12.96 -43.61 -48.33
CA VAL A 105 11.98 -43.18 -47.33
C VAL A 105 10.72 -42.65 -48.00
N CYS A 106 10.83 -41.80 -49.03
CA CYS A 106 9.68 -41.30 -49.78
C CYS A 106 8.94 -42.42 -50.52
N SER A 107 9.66 -43.40 -51.10
CA SER A 107 9.04 -44.55 -51.75
C SER A 107 8.38 -45.48 -50.73
N SER A 108 8.98 -45.67 -49.56
CA SER A 108 8.39 -46.47 -48.46
C SER A 108 7.13 -45.80 -47.88
N VAL A 109 7.13 -44.48 -47.70
CA VAL A 109 5.93 -43.74 -47.26
C VAL A 109 4.85 -43.79 -48.33
N ARG A 110 5.19 -43.62 -49.61
CA ARG A 110 4.23 -43.73 -50.72
C ARG A 110 3.66 -45.15 -50.82
N ALA A 111 4.48 -46.19 -50.68
CA ALA A 111 4.04 -47.58 -50.68
C ALA A 111 3.16 -47.91 -49.46
N CYS A 112 3.50 -47.39 -48.28
CA CYS A 112 2.71 -47.52 -47.06
C CYS A 112 1.34 -46.84 -47.23
N LEU A 113 1.30 -45.61 -47.74
CA LEU A 113 0.06 -44.89 -48.02
C LEU A 113 -0.77 -45.57 -49.13
N CYS A 114 -0.16 -46.04 -50.22
CA CYS A 114 -0.87 -46.83 -51.24
C CYS A 114 -1.44 -48.12 -50.62
N ARG A 115 -0.74 -48.83 -49.73
CA ARG A 115 -1.26 -50.05 -49.06
C ARG A 115 -2.36 -49.78 -48.04
N VAL A 116 -2.28 -48.68 -47.30
CA VAL A 116 -3.29 -48.31 -46.29
C VAL A 116 -4.57 -47.80 -46.93
N PHE A 117 -4.47 -47.09 -48.06
CA PHE A 117 -5.62 -46.41 -48.69
C PHE A 117 -6.11 -47.06 -50.00
N CYS A 118 -5.43 -48.07 -50.57
CA CYS A 118 -5.91 -48.90 -51.68
C CYS A 118 -5.95 -50.39 -51.31
N PRO A 119 -7.16 -50.95 -51.13
CA PRO A 119 -7.37 -52.39 -50.87
C PRO A 119 -6.77 -53.29 -51.98
N CYS A 120 -6.65 -52.74 -53.17
CA CYS A 120 -6.09 -53.32 -54.40
C CYS A 120 -4.56 -53.50 -54.40
N CYS A 121 -3.84 -52.84 -53.49
CA CYS A 121 -2.37 -52.82 -53.44
C CYS A 121 -1.77 -53.84 -52.45
N ILE A 122 -2.61 -54.69 -51.83
CA ILE A 122 -2.16 -55.61 -50.77
C ILE A 122 -1.17 -56.65 -51.30
N GLU A 123 -1.18 -56.97 -52.61
CA GLU A 123 -0.35 -58.04 -53.18
C GLU A 123 0.58 -57.68 -54.35
N LEU A 124 0.59 -56.46 -54.91
CA LEU A 124 1.52 -56.16 -56.03
C LEU A 124 2.90 -55.68 -55.56
N PRO A 125 4.00 -56.30 -56.03
CA PRO A 125 5.33 -55.75 -55.94
C PRO A 125 5.65 -55.00 -57.23
N THR A 126 5.93 -53.70 -57.17
CA THR A 126 7.13 -53.07 -57.76
C THR A 126 6.97 -51.56 -57.98
N ILE A 127 8.12 -50.91 -57.94
CA ILE A 127 8.35 -49.47 -58.07
C ILE A 127 8.31 -49.11 -59.56
N GLY A 128 7.42 -48.19 -59.95
CA GLY A 128 7.55 -47.47 -61.22
C GLY A 128 6.29 -47.35 -62.07
N GLU A 129 5.34 -48.26 -61.95
CA GLU A 129 4.05 -48.19 -62.68
C GLU A 129 2.91 -47.78 -61.74
N PHE A 130 1.83 -47.21 -62.31
CA PHE A 130 0.70 -46.66 -61.57
C PHE A 130 0.28 -47.59 -60.42
N CYS A 131 0.13 -47.03 -59.19
CA CYS A 131 -0.17 -47.80 -57.95
C CYS A 131 -1.41 -48.72 -58.09
N CYS A 132 -2.23 -48.62 -59.13
CA CYS A 132 -3.45 -49.40 -59.26
C CYS A 132 -3.66 -49.83 -60.72
N PRO A 133 -4.17 -51.06 -60.99
CA PRO A 133 -4.52 -51.47 -62.34
C PRO A 133 -5.55 -50.49 -62.94
N GLU A 134 -5.34 -50.12 -64.21
CA GLU A 134 -6.22 -49.21 -64.95
C GLU A 134 -7.68 -49.70 -64.85
N GLY A 135 -8.58 -48.84 -64.37
CA GLY A 135 -10.01 -49.14 -64.22
C GLY A 135 -10.47 -49.60 -62.83
N SER A 136 -9.58 -49.95 -61.91
CA SER A 136 -9.92 -50.24 -60.50
C SER A 136 -10.48 -49.00 -59.79
N PHE A 137 -11.39 -49.17 -58.81
CA PHE A 137 -12.00 -48.04 -58.08
C PHE A 137 -10.95 -47.08 -57.51
N THR A 138 -9.81 -47.61 -57.06
CA THR A 138 -8.77 -46.81 -56.44
C THR A 138 -7.84 -46.12 -57.44
N PHE A 139 -7.66 -46.72 -58.63
CA PHE A 139 -7.12 -46.00 -59.78
C PHE A 139 -8.01 -44.79 -60.12
N ARG A 140 -9.33 -44.97 -60.14
CA ARG A 140 -10.29 -43.87 -60.37
C ARG A 140 -10.25 -42.81 -59.26
N LEU A 141 -9.94 -43.23 -58.03
CA LEU A 141 -9.80 -42.35 -56.87
C LEU A 141 -8.53 -41.50 -56.90
N CYS A 142 -7.45 -42.00 -57.51
CA CYS A 142 -6.15 -41.34 -57.58
C CYS A 142 -5.88 -40.63 -58.91
N THR A 143 -6.75 -40.82 -59.91
CA THR A 143 -6.60 -40.21 -61.24
C THR A 143 -7.41 -38.92 -61.35
N THR A 144 -6.71 -37.82 -61.64
CA THR A 144 -7.32 -36.50 -61.83
C THR A 144 -8.30 -36.49 -63.01
N GLY A 145 -9.47 -35.86 -62.83
CA GLY A 145 -10.50 -35.75 -63.88
C GLY A 145 -11.63 -36.79 -63.80
N GLN A 146 -11.52 -37.78 -62.91
CA GLN A 146 -12.62 -38.72 -62.65
C GLN A 146 -13.54 -38.24 -61.50
N TYR A 147 -14.84 -38.55 -61.59
CA TYR A 147 -15.85 -38.17 -60.59
C TYR A 147 -15.49 -38.52 -59.13
N PRO A 148 -15.08 -39.76 -58.78
CA PRO A 148 -14.79 -40.11 -57.39
C PRO A 148 -13.57 -39.38 -56.82
N HIS A 149 -12.53 -39.12 -57.62
CA HIS A 149 -11.37 -38.30 -57.22
C HIS A 149 -11.79 -36.87 -56.90
N GLU A 150 -12.58 -36.22 -57.76
CA GLU A 150 -13.02 -34.83 -57.52
C GLU A 150 -13.98 -34.71 -56.32
N LEU A 151 -14.85 -35.71 -56.09
CA LEU A 151 -15.74 -35.73 -54.93
C LEU A 151 -14.94 -35.81 -53.61
N ILE A 152 -14.01 -36.75 -53.51
CA ILE A 152 -13.19 -36.95 -52.31
C ILE A 152 -12.27 -35.77 -52.05
N LYS A 153 -11.62 -35.26 -53.10
CA LYS A 153 -10.81 -34.05 -53.03
C LYS A 153 -11.63 -32.86 -52.51
N SER A 154 -12.84 -32.65 -53.02
CA SER A 154 -13.72 -31.57 -52.58
C SER A 154 -14.17 -31.74 -51.13
N PHE A 155 -14.49 -32.97 -50.71
CA PHE A 155 -14.82 -33.30 -49.32
C PHE A 155 -13.67 -33.00 -48.35
N PHE A 156 -12.45 -33.47 -48.64
CA PHE A 156 -11.29 -33.17 -47.80
C PHE A 156 -10.94 -31.68 -47.78
N CYS A 157 -11.07 -30.99 -48.92
CA CYS A 157 -10.84 -29.55 -48.98
C CYS A 157 -11.90 -28.76 -48.19
N PHE A 158 -13.16 -29.18 -48.21
CA PHE A 158 -14.23 -28.61 -47.39
C PHE A 158 -13.94 -28.79 -45.89
N LEU A 159 -13.57 -30.00 -45.47
CA LEU A 159 -13.21 -30.29 -44.09
C LEU A 159 -11.99 -29.47 -43.63
N CYS A 160 -10.99 -29.32 -44.49
CA CYS A 160 -9.84 -28.44 -44.24
C CYS A 160 -10.27 -26.98 -44.06
N GLY A 161 -11.21 -26.48 -44.87
CA GLY A 161 -11.77 -25.14 -44.71
C GLY A 161 -12.51 -24.94 -43.39
N LEU A 162 -13.27 -25.94 -42.92
CA LEU A 162 -13.92 -25.91 -41.60
C LEU A 162 -12.89 -25.88 -40.46
N LEU A 163 -11.83 -26.69 -40.56
CA LEU A 163 -10.75 -26.68 -39.56
C LEU A 163 -10.02 -25.33 -39.52
N LEU A 164 -9.77 -24.71 -40.67
CA LEU A 164 -9.20 -23.36 -40.76
C LEU A 164 -10.14 -22.32 -40.14
N ALA A 165 -11.45 -22.43 -40.37
CA ALA A 165 -12.46 -21.55 -39.77
C ALA A 165 -12.48 -21.66 -38.24
N MET A 166 -12.40 -22.88 -37.70
CA MET A 166 -12.27 -23.12 -36.26
C MET A 166 -10.98 -22.50 -35.72
N GLY A 167 -9.86 -22.65 -36.43
CA GLY A 167 -8.59 -22.00 -36.08
C GLY A 167 -8.70 -20.47 -36.04
N ILE A 168 -9.40 -19.87 -37.02
CA ILE A 168 -9.67 -18.43 -37.04
C ILE A 168 -10.54 -18.03 -35.84
N PHE A 169 -11.61 -18.76 -35.52
CA PHE A 169 -12.44 -18.47 -34.35
C PHE A 169 -11.63 -18.47 -33.05
N PHE A 170 -10.85 -19.53 -32.80
CA PHE A 170 -9.99 -19.62 -31.62
C PHE A 170 -8.95 -18.49 -31.58
N PHE A 171 -8.40 -18.12 -32.72
CA PHE A 171 -7.47 -17.01 -32.82
C PHE A 171 -8.11 -15.67 -32.41
N PHE A 172 -9.29 -15.35 -32.94
CA PHE A 172 -9.99 -14.10 -32.59
C PHE A 172 -10.43 -14.04 -31.12
N CYS A 173 -10.87 -15.17 -30.56
CA CYS A 173 -11.31 -15.25 -29.16
C CYS A 173 -10.14 -15.27 -28.16
N LEU A 174 -9.12 -16.08 -28.41
CA LEU A 174 -8.04 -16.31 -27.45
C LEU A 174 -6.90 -15.30 -27.58
N GLN A 175 -6.65 -14.78 -28.79
CA GLN A 175 -5.52 -13.88 -29.02
C GLN A 175 -5.94 -12.42 -29.07
N LEU A 176 -6.96 -12.07 -29.85
CA LEU A 176 -7.38 -10.68 -29.99
C LEU A 176 -8.39 -10.24 -28.93
N GLU A 177 -8.83 -11.17 -28.06
CA GLU A 177 -9.85 -10.93 -27.03
C GLU A 177 -11.09 -10.20 -27.57
N VAL A 178 -11.46 -10.47 -28.83
CA VAL A 178 -12.61 -9.85 -29.48
C VAL A 178 -13.90 -10.39 -28.87
N ASN A 179 -14.91 -9.53 -28.77
CA ASN A 179 -16.26 -9.91 -28.37
C ASN A 179 -16.71 -11.20 -29.09
N MET A 180 -17.18 -12.17 -28.32
CA MET A 180 -17.53 -13.51 -28.82
C MET A 180 -18.52 -13.46 -30.00
N GLU A 181 -19.47 -12.54 -29.97
CA GLU A 181 -20.45 -12.35 -31.04
C GLU A 181 -19.79 -11.92 -32.36
N LEU A 182 -18.86 -10.96 -32.29
CA LEU A 182 -18.13 -10.48 -33.46
C LEU A 182 -17.17 -11.54 -34.00
N ALA A 183 -16.47 -12.25 -33.11
CA ALA A 183 -15.58 -13.35 -33.47
C ALA A 183 -16.34 -14.50 -34.16
N LEU A 184 -17.53 -14.85 -33.65
CA LEU A 184 -18.40 -15.85 -34.25
C LEU A 184 -18.88 -15.42 -35.64
N ALA A 185 -19.33 -14.17 -35.80
CA ALA A 185 -19.76 -13.65 -37.09
C ALA A 185 -18.62 -13.71 -38.13
N VAL A 186 -17.42 -13.25 -37.78
CA VAL A 186 -16.24 -13.29 -38.67
C VAL A 186 -15.87 -14.74 -39.02
N ALA A 187 -15.91 -15.66 -38.06
CA ALA A 187 -15.63 -17.08 -38.29
C ALA A 187 -16.67 -17.75 -39.21
N ILE A 188 -17.95 -17.40 -39.10
CA ILE A 188 -19.01 -17.91 -39.99
C ILE A 188 -18.78 -17.41 -41.42
N PHE A 189 -18.59 -16.10 -41.61
CA PHE A 189 -18.39 -15.53 -42.95
C PHE A 189 -17.11 -16.05 -43.61
N SER A 190 -15.98 -16.01 -42.88
CA SER A 190 -14.70 -16.52 -43.38
C SER A 190 -14.72 -18.04 -43.55
N GLY A 191 -15.42 -18.78 -42.70
CA GLY A 191 -15.55 -20.22 -42.76
C GLY A 191 -16.38 -20.70 -43.95
N LEU A 192 -17.50 -20.03 -44.24
CA LEU A 192 -18.26 -20.28 -45.47
C LEU A 192 -17.41 -20.01 -46.71
N PHE A 193 -16.72 -18.87 -46.75
CA PHE A 193 -15.84 -18.50 -47.85
C PHE A 193 -14.70 -19.51 -48.05
N LEU A 194 -14.00 -19.89 -46.98
CA LEU A 194 -12.87 -20.82 -47.04
C LEU A 194 -13.32 -22.24 -47.35
N SER A 195 -14.41 -22.73 -46.75
CA SER A 195 -14.88 -24.11 -46.95
C SER A 195 -15.41 -24.31 -48.37
N ILE A 196 -16.27 -23.41 -48.86
CA ILE A 196 -16.78 -23.46 -50.24
C ILE A 196 -15.65 -23.13 -51.24
N GLY A 197 -14.82 -22.13 -50.92
CA GLY A 197 -13.66 -21.72 -51.71
C GLY A 197 -12.68 -22.87 -51.96
N LEU A 198 -12.29 -23.57 -50.90
CA LEU A 198 -11.42 -24.74 -50.97
C LEU A 198 -12.14 -25.93 -51.61
N ALA A 199 -13.45 -26.10 -51.41
CA ALA A 199 -14.20 -27.22 -51.97
C ALA A 199 -14.36 -27.13 -53.49
N PHE A 200 -14.46 -25.94 -54.11
CA PHE A 200 -14.79 -25.83 -55.53
C PHE A 200 -13.79 -25.03 -56.38
N PHE A 201 -13.08 -24.05 -55.81
CA PHE A 201 -12.29 -23.10 -56.60
C PHE A 201 -10.79 -23.40 -56.56
N ASN A 202 -10.22 -23.79 -57.71
CA ASN A 202 -8.78 -24.04 -57.85
C ASN A 202 -7.92 -22.83 -57.46
N THR A 203 -8.37 -21.61 -57.74
CA THR A 203 -7.66 -20.38 -57.37
C THR A 203 -7.50 -20.25 -55.85
N ILE A 204 -8.56 -20.48 -55.08
CA ILE A 204 -8.53 -20.38 -53.61
C ILE A 204 -7.69 -21.50 -53.02
N ARG A 205 -7.84 -22.74 -53.52
CA ARG A 205 -6.99 -23.89 -53.15
C ARG A 205 -5.50 -23.56 -53.31
N CYS A 206 -5.10 -23.05 -54.48
CA CYS A 206 -3.71 -22.67 -54.72
C CYS A 206 -3.24 -21.55 -53.78
N LEU A 207 -4.04 -20.51 -53.54
CA LEU A 207 -3.65 -19.41 -52.65
C LEU A 207 -3.45 -19.88 -51.21
N VAL A 208 -4.34 -20.71 -50.67
CA VAL A 208 -4.21 -21.26 -49.32
C VAL A 208 -2.99 -22.19 -49.23
N LEU A 209 -2.79 -23.07 -50.21
CA LEU A 209 -1.62 -23.97 -50.25
C LEU A 209 -0.29 -23.23 -50.41
N ILE A 210 -0.28 -22.07 -51.06
CA ILE A 210 0.90 -21.19 -51.15
C ILE A 210 1.07 -20.38 -49.86
N ALA A 211 -0.01 -20.00 -49.17
CA ALA A 211 0.06 -19.27 -47.91
C ALA A 211 0.70 -20.09 -46.78
N ILE A 212 0.40 -21.40 -46.69
CA ILE A 212 0.94 -22.30 -45.66
C ILE A 212 2.49 -22.28 -45.58
N PRO A 213 3.25 -22.54 -46.65
CA PRO A 213 4.70 -22.48 -46.61
C PRO A 213 5.24 -21.06 -46.41
N ASN A 214 4.46 -20.02 -46.74
CA ASN A 214 4.84 -18.63 -46.43
C ASN A 214 4.81 -18.35 -44.91
N PHE A 215 3.97 -19.03 -44.13
CA PHE A 215 4.06 -19.03 -42.66
C PHE A 215 5.30 -19.74 -42.13
N ALA A 216 5.83 -20.73 -42.86
CA ALA A 216 7.08 -21.41 -42.52
C ALA A 216 8.33 -20.66 -43.04
N SER A 217 8.15 -19.51 -43.70
CA SER A 217 9.27 -18.69 -44.19
C SER A 217 10.02 -18.00 -43.05
N SER A 218 11.18 -17.40 -43.35
CA SER A 218 11.94 -16.60 -42.37
C SER A 218 11.10 -15.47 -41.74
N LYS A 219 10.10 -14.95 -42.46
CA LYS A 219 9.18 -13.92 -41.98
C LYS A 219 8.08 -14.48 -41.10
N GLY A 220 7.54 -15.65 -41.42
CA GLY A 220 6.57 -16.34 -40.57
C GLY A 220 7.18 -16.87 -39.27
N ARG A 221 8.49 -17.20 -39.26
CA ARG A 221 9.22 -17.45 -38.01
C ARG A 221 9.22 -16.23 -37.08
N SER A 222 9.41 -15.02 -37.61
CA SER A 222 9.34 -13.79 -36.81
C SER A 222 7.94 -13.57 -36.22
N PHE A 223 6.89 -13.89 -36.99
CA PHE A 223 5.51 -13.87 -36.50
C PHE A 223 5.27 -14.83 -35.33
N ILE A 224 5.70 -16.10 -35.47
CA ILE A 224 5.55 -17.11 -34.41
C ILE A 224 6.30 -16.70 -33.14
N ILE A 225 7.51 -16.13 -33.27
CA ILE A 225 8.29 -15.65 -32.13
C ILE A 225 7.59 -14.46 -31.45
N MET A 226 7.03 -13.53 -32.23
CA MET A 226 6.27 -12.40 -31.69
C MET A 226 5.02 -12.88 -30.94
N TYR A 227 4.27 -13.81 -31.54
CA TYR A 227 3.11 -14.44 -30.93
C TYR A 227 3.47 -15.17 -29.63
N ALA A 228 4.56 -15.95 -29.63
CA ALA A 228 5.05 -16.62 -28.43
C ALA A 228 5.43 -15.62 -27.32
N MET A 229 6.01 -14.47 -27.67
CA MET A 229 6.31 -13.42 -26.68
C MET A 229 5.03 -12.83 -26.08
N VAL A 230 3.99 -12.59 -26.87
CA VAL A 230 2.69 -12.12 -26.35
C VAL A 230 2.11 -13.12 -25.35
N LEU A 231 2.07 -14.40 -25.70
CA LEU A 231 1.57 -15.45 -24.81
C LEU A 231 2.39 -15.56 -23.51
N ILE A 232 3.71 -15.43 -23.60
CA ILE A 232 4.61 -15.48 -22.43
C ILE A 232 4.39 -14.28 -21.51
N VAL A 233 4.02 -13.11 -22.04
CA VAL A 233 3.82 -11.88 -21.25
C VAL A 233 2.42 -11.80 -20.65
N ASN A 234 1.39 -12.23 -21.38
CA ASN A 234 -0.01 -12.10 -20.94
C ASN A 234 -0.27 -12.80 -19.60
N HIS A 235 0.29 -14.00 -19.41
CA HIS A 235 0.05 -14.78 -18.20
C HIS A 235 0.68 -14.14 -16.93
N PRO A 236 1.99 -13.79 -16.90
CA PRO A 236 2.59 -13.04 -15.79
C PRO A 236 1.89 -11.71 -15.48
N VAL A 237 1.38 -11.01 -16.49
CA VAL A 237 0.69 -9.72 -16.30
C VAL A 237 -0.63 -9.92 -15.56
N GLN A 238 -1.42 -10.92 -15.95
CA GLN A 238 -2.66 -11.27 -15.25
C GLN A 238 -2.38 -11.76 -13.83
N ASP A 239 -1.38 -12.61 -13.64
CA ASP A 239 -0.99 -13.13 -12.33
C ASP A 239 -0.49 -12.00 -11.40
N TYR A 240 0.34 -11.10 -11.93
CA TYR A 240 0.82 -9.94 -11.19
C TYR A 240 -0.32 -9.01 -10.77
N SER A 241 -1.28 -8.74 -11.66
CA SER A 241 -2.47 -7.94 -11.35
C SER A 241 -3.33 -8.57 -10.26
N HIS A 242 -3.51 -9.90 -10.32
CA HIS A 242 -4.23 -10.64 -9.29
C HIS A 242 -3.51 -10.60 -7.93
N ASN A 243 -2.20 -10.85 -7.91
CA ASN A 243 -1.38 -10.80 -6.71
C ASN A 243 -1.39 -9.41 -6.07
N LEU A 244 -1.35 -8.34 -6.86
CA LEU A 244 -1.48 -6.98 -6.35
C LEU A 244 -2.86 -6.69 -5.77
N THR A 245 -3.92 -7.25 -6.35
CA THR A 245 -5.28 -7.14 -5.80
C THR A 245 -5.35 -7.80 -4.42
N VAL A 246 -4.87 -9.04 -4.32
CA VAL A 246 -4.83 -9.79 -3.04
C VAL A 246 -3.95 -9.08 -2.02
N LEU A 247 -2.79 -8.56 -2.42
CA LEU A 247 -1.91 -7.77 -1.55
C LEU A 247 -2.60 -6.51 -1.03
N THR A 248 -3.32 -5.80 -1.90
CA THR A 248 -4.06 -4.58 -1.53
C THR A 248 -5.18 -4.90 -0.55
N ASP A 249 -5.92 -5.98 -0.79
CA ASP A 249 -6.99 -6.45 0.09
C ASP A 249 -6.43 -6.90 1.46
N ALA A 250 -5.31 -7.62 1.47
CA ALA A 250 -4.62 -8.02 2.70
C ALA A 250 -4.07 -6.81 3.48
N ALA A 251 -3.48 -5.83 2.80
CA ALA A 251 -2.94 -4.62 3.43
C ALA A 251 -4.04 -3.77 4.05
N THR A 252 -5.15 -3.54 3.33
CA THR A 252 -6.31 -2.79 3.85
C THR A 252 -7.00 -3.53 4.99
N CYS A 253 -7.10 -4.86 4.92
CA CYS A 253 -7.57 -5.70 6.02
C CYS A 253 -6.65 -5.57 7.25
N GLY A 254 -5.33 -5.69 7.08
CA GLY A 254 -4.35 -5.54 8.15
C GLY A 254 -4.42 -4.16 8.82
N GLN A 255 -4.62 -3.10 8.04
CA GLN A 255 -4.84 -1.76 8.57
C GLN A 255 -6.12 -1.67 9.43
N SER A 256 -7.20 -2.30 8.98
CA SER A 256 -8.47 -2.35 9.72
C SER A 256 -8.33 -3.12 11.05
N MET A 257 -7.60 -4.23 11.04
CA MET A 257 -7.31 -5.02 12.23
C MET A 257 -6.44 -4.22 13.21
N ALA A 258 -5.38 -3.57 12.73
CA ALA A 258 -4.51 -2.74 13.56
C ALA A 258 -5.28 -1.59 14.23
N LEU A 259 -6.20 -0.93 13.51
CA LEU A 259 -7.04 0.12 14.08
C LEU A 259 -8.00 -0.42 15.14
N ASN A 260 -8.62 -1.59 14.89
CA ASN A 260 -9.53 -2.21 15.85
C ASN A 260 -8.80 -2.65 17.12
N GLU A 261 -7.61 -3.23 17.00
CA GLU A 261 -6.79 -3.62 18.17
C GLU A 261 -6.24 -2.42 18.92
N THR A 262 -5.81 -1.37 18.21
CA THR A 262 -5.39 -0.11 18.85
C THR A 262 -6.54 0.51 19.62
N ARG A 263 -7.75 0.48 19.07
CA ARG A 263 -8.96 0.94 19.77
C ARG A 263 -9.20 0.15 21.06
N ARG A 264 -9.12 -1.18 21.01
CA ARG A 264 -9.24 -2.04 22.19
C ARG A 264 -8.19 -1.73 23.25
N LEU A 265 -6.93 -1.52 22.85
CA LEU A 265 -5.86 -1.14 23.77
C LEU A 265 -6.12 0.21 24.43
N VAL A 266 -6.58 1.21 23.66
CA VAL A 266 -6.91 2.54 24.19
C VAL A 266 -8.12 2.48 25.13
N GLU A 267 -9.15 1.72 24.79
CA GLU A 267 -10.31 1.47 25.66
C GLU A 267 -9.88 0.80 26.97
N ALA A 268 -9.02 -0.23 26.91
CA ALA A 268 -8.48 -0.89 28.09
C ALA A 268 -7.60 0.04 28.95
N ALA A 269 -6.77 0.88 28.32
CA ALA A 269 -5.89 1.82 29.01
C ALA A 269 -6.65 2.99 29.66
N THR A 270 -7.77 3.41 29.07
CA THR A 270 -8.60 4.52 29.58
C THR A 270 -9.63 4.08 30.60
N SER A 271 -10.08 2.83 30.58
CA SER A 271 -10.98 2.23 31.57
C SER A 271 -10.63 2.54 33.04
N PRO A 272 -9.38 2.36 33.52
CA PRO A 272 -9.03 2.63 34.93
C PRO A 272 -9.14 4.11 35.33
N LEU A 273 -9.13 5.05 34.38
CA LEU A 273 -9.20 6.49 34.67
C LEU A 273 -10.53 6.88 35.32
N VAL A 274 -11.62 6.21 34.93
CA VAL A 274 -12.95 6.42 35.54
C VAL A 274 -12.93 6.05 37.02
N SER A 275 -12.29 4.93 37.36
CA SER A 275 -12.15 4.47 38.76
C SER A 275 -11.28 5.41 39.59
N ILE A 276 -10.18 5.92 39.03
CA ILE A 276 -9.30 6.90 39.71
C ILE A 276 -10.05 8.19 40.01
N ILE A 277 -10.77 8.74 39.04
CA ILE A 277 -11.56 9.97 39.21
C ILE A 277 -12.68 9.76 40.24
N SER A 278 -13.33 8.60 40.22
CA SER A 278 -14.32 8.22 41.25
C SER A 278 -13.68 8.21 42.65
N GLY A 279 -12.47 7.66 42.78
CA GLY A 279 -11.68 7.70 44.01
C GLY A 279 -11.39 9.13 44.51
N ILE A 280 -10.95 10.02 43.62
CA ILE A 280 -10.71 11.45 43.93
C ILE A 280 -11.99 12.13 44.41
N ASN A 281 -13.11 11.88 43.73
CA ASN A 281 -14.43 12.41 44.13
C ASN A 281 -14.84 11.94 45.53
N SER A 282 -14.55 10.69 45.88
CA SER A 282 -14.79 10.17 47.23
C SER A 282 -13.91 10.86 48.28
N MET A 283 -12.62 11.06 47.99
CA MET A 283 -11.71 11.80 48.89
C MET A 283 -12.15 13.24 49.09
N LEU A 284 -12.54 13.95 48.03
CA LEU A 284 -13.05 15.32 48.13
C LEU A 284 -14.35 15.41 48.95
N LYS A 285 -15.23 14.41 48.86
CA LYS A 285 -16.41 14.32 49.74
C LYS A 285 -15.99 14.19 51.21
N CYS A 286 -14.96 13.39 51.52
CA CYS A 286 -14.43 13.26 52.87
C CYS A 286 -13.84 14.60 53.39
N ILE A 287 -13.02 15.25 52.57
CA ILE A 287 -12.42 16.56 52.89
C ILE A 287 -13.50 17.63 53.14
N ARG A 288 -14.55 17.66 52.32
CA ARG A 288 -15.71 18.54 52.54
C ARG A 288 -16.39 18.27 53.89
N ARG A 289 -16.64 17.00 54.24
CA ARG A 289 -17.25 16.64 55.52
C ARG A 289 -16.40 17.10 56.71
N LEU A 290 -15.08 16.91 56.64
CA LEU A 290 -14.14 17.36 57.68
C LEU A 290 -14.13 18.89 57.80
N ALA A 291 -14.08 19.61 56.67
CA ALA A 291 -14.15 21.07 56.67
C ALA A 291 -15.47 21.58 57.30
N ASP A 292 -16.61 20.93 57.01
CA ASP A 292 -17.89 21.28 57.61
C ASP A 292 -17.94 21.01 59.12
N GLN A 293 -17.33 19.91 59.58
CA GLN A 293 -17.19 19.64 61.02
C GLN A 293 -16.34 20.72 61.71
N LEU A 294 -15.20 21.09 61.14
CA LEU A 294 -14.34 22.15 61.66
C LEU A 294 -15.05 23.51 61.68
N ARG A 295 -15.78 23.86 60.61
CA ARG A 295 -16.61 25.09 60.58
C ARG A 295 -17.61 25.12 61.72
N LYS A 296 -18.29 24.00 62.01
CA LYS A 296 -19.24 23.89 63.12
C LYS A 296 -18.54 24.02 64.48
N ALA A 297 -17.40 23.39 64.66
CA ALA A 297 -16.59 23.48 65.87
C ALA A 297 -16.12 24.92 66.13
N PHE A 298 -15.53 25.58 65.13
CA PHE A 298 -15.10 26.98 65.26
C PHE A 298 -16.29 27.95 65.42
N LYS A 299 -17.47 27.65 64.85
CA LYS A 299 -18.70 28.42 65.14
C LYS A 299 -19.12 28.31 66.60
N ALA A 300 -19.04 27.11 67.17
CA ALA A 300 -19.35 26.89 68.58
C ALA A 300 -18.33 27.59 69.48
N LEU A 301 -17.04 27.47 69.16
CA LEU A 301 -15.97 28.16 69.88
C LEU A 301 -16.14 29.68 69.86
N MET A 302 -16.42 30.27 68.69
CA MET A 302 -16.65 31.71 68.54
C MET A 302 -17.81 32.17 69.43
N ARG A 303 -18.94 31.44 69.43
CA ARG A 303 -20.10 31.76 70.28
C ARG A 303 -19.77 31.68 71.76
N ALA A 304 -19.07 30.63 72.19
CA ALA A 304 -18.65 30.49 73.59
C ALA A 304 -17.73 31.63 74.03
N VAL A 305 -16.78 32.02 73.18
CA VAL A 305 -15.85 33.13 73.44
C VAL A 305 -16.57 34.47 73.48
N GLU A 306 -17.53 34.72 72.57
CA GLU A 306 -18.37 35.92 72.59
C GLU A 306 -19.22 35.99 73.88
N GLU A 307 -19.76 34.86 74.33
CA GLU A 307 -20.53 34.79 75.57
C GLU A 307 -19.66 35.11 76.80
N ILE A 308 -18.46 34.54 76.87
CA ILE A 308 -17.48 34.86 77.93
C ILE A 308 -17.17 36.36 77.94
N PHE A 309 -16.82 36.94 76.79
CA PHE A 309 -16.53 38.37 76.71
C PHE A 309 -17.76 39.25 76.99
N SER A 310 -18.97 38.78 76.68
CA SER A 310 -20.23 39.45 77.04
C SER A 310 -20.45 39.49 78.54
N VAL A 311 -20.27 38.36 79.24
CA VAL A 311 -20.37 38.29 80.72
C VAL A 311 -19.31 39.17 81.36
N VAL A 312 -18.04 39.04 80.95
CA VAL A 312 -16.94 39.86 81.43
C VAL A 312 -17.22 41.35 81.17
N GLY A 313 -17.71 41.69 79.98
CA GLY A 313 -18.11 43.05 79.63
C GLY A 313 -19.23 43.60 80.51
N LYS A 314 -20.23 42.78 80.90
CA LYS A 314 -21.28 43.17 81.85
C LYS A 314 -20.71 43.43 83.24
N VAL A 315 -19.85 42.55 83.75
CA VAL A 315 -19.19 42.71 85.06
C VAL A 315 -18.36 43.99 85.11
N PHE A 316 -17.53 44.26 84.10
CA PHE A 316 -16.71 45.47 84.05
C PHE A 316 -17.52 46.74 83.78
N LYS A 317 -18.64 46.67 83.05
CA LYS A 317 -19.58 47.80 82.95
C LYS A 317 -20.21 48.14 84.30
N TRP A 318 -20.60 47.12 85.07
CA TRP A 318 -21.09 47.32 86.43
C TRP A 318 -19.99 47.90 87.35
N LEU A 319 -18.76 47.38 87.28
CA LEU A 319 -17.61 47.88 88.03
C LEU A 319 -17.27 49.35 87.67
N ALA A 320 -17.41 49.72 86.40
CA ALA A 320 -17.23 51.11 85.95
C ALA A 320 -18.32 52.05 86.52
N SER A 321 -19.57 51.59 86.62
CA SER A 321 -20.61 52.37 87.31
C SER A 321 -20.30 52.59 88.80
N MET A 322 -19.64 51.61 89.43
CA MET A 322 -19.13 51.75 90.80
C MET A 322 -17.94 52.73 90.88
N THR A 323 -17.19 52.91 89.79
CA THR A 323 -16.12 53.90 89.66
C THR A 323 -16.68 55.31 89.54
N ASP A 324 -17.80 55.52 88.84
CA ASP A 324 -18.52 56.80 88.81
C ASP A 324 -19.04 57.17 90.21
N VAL A 325 -19.54 56.19 90.96
CA VAL A 325 -19.92 56.36 92.38
C VAL A 325 -18.69 56.63 93.26
N CYS A 326 -17.56 55.95 93.02
CA CYS A 326 -16.29 56.25 93.70
C CYS A 326 -15.88 57.71 93.48
N ASN A 327 -15.85 58.17 92.22
CA ASN A 327 -15.46 59.54 91.88
C ASN A 327 -16.42 60.57 92.49
N LYS A 328 -17.72 60.26 92.57
CA LYS A 328 -18.75 61.17 93.08
C LYS A 328 -18.78 61.26 94.62
N ASN A 329 -18.61 60.15 95.34
CA ASN A 329 -18.72 60.10 96.80
C ASN A 329 -17.37 60.15 97.53
N MET A 330 -16.28 59.67 96.91
CA MET A 330 -14.91 59.71 97.41
C MET A 330 -14.07 60.74 96.64
N GLY A 331 -14.51 62.00 96.59
CA GLY A 331 -13.81 63.13 95.95
C GLY A 331 -12.49 63.53 96.61
N ASN A 332 -11.57 62.58 96.79
CA ASN A 332 -10.27 62.64 97.47
C ASN A 332 -10.34 62.33 98.99
N PRO A 333 -10.42 61.04 99.39
CA PRO A 333 -10.49 60.62 100.79
C PRO A 333 -9.27 61.05 101.61
N PHE A 334 -8.10 61.20 100.97
CA PHE A 334 -6.93 61.82 101.59
C PHE A 334 -7.19 63.28 102.01
N LYS A 335 -7.79 64.11 101.13
CA LYS A 335 -8.15 65.50 101.45
C LYS A 335 -9.19 65.58 102.57
N LYS A 336 -10.22 64.73 102.55
CA LYS A 336 -11.28 64.71 103.57
C LYS A 336 -10.75 64.28 104.94
N CYS A 337 -9.92 63.24 104.99
CA CYS A 337 -9.23 62.80 106.20
C CYS A 337 -8.33 63.91 106.78
N LYS A 338 -7.48 64.52 105.92
CA LYS A 338 -6.58 65.60 106.35
C LYS A 338 -7.36 66.79 106.94
N LYS A 339 -8.51 67.14 106.36
CA LYS A 339 -9.39 68.22 106.83
C LYS A 339 -9.93 67.97 108.23
N VAL A 340 -10.42 66.76 108.53
CA VAL A 340 -10.96 66.40 109.85
C VAL A 340 -9.91 66.53 110.96
N PHE A 341 -8.71 65.99 110.76
CA PHE A 341 -7.62 66.10 111.74
C PHE A 341 -7.10 67.55 111.87
N GLN A 342 -7.07 68.31 110.77
CA GLN A 342 -6.68 69.71 110.79
C GLN A 342 -7.71 70.59 111.53
N ASP A 343 -9.00 70.28 111.41
CA ASP A 343 -10.06 70.95 112.18
C ASP A 343 -10.04 70.55 113.65
N GLY A 344 -9.77 69.28 113.95
CA GLY A 344 -9.56 68.78 115.32
C GLY A 344 -8.38 69.46 116.01
N TYR A 345 -7.24 69.61 115.33
CA TYR A 345 -6.08 70.34 115.83
C TYR A 345 -6.41 71.80 116.15
N ARG A 346 -7.13 72.49 115.24
CA ARG A 346 -7.57 73.87 115.42
C ARG A 346 -8.58 74.04 116.55
N ARG A 347 -9.44 73.06 116.81
CA ARG A 347 -10.39 73.05 117.94
C ARG A 347 -9.68 72.80 119.27
N CYS A 348 -8.77 71.82 119.33
CA CYS A 348 -7.95 71.53 120.51
C CYS A 348 -7.14 72.75 120.95
N ARG A 349 -6.43 73.40 120.02
CA ARG A 349 -5.56 74.55 120.30
C ARG A 349 -6.33 75.80 120.76
N ARG A 350 -7.62 75.91 120.42
CA ARG A 350 -8.50 77.01 120.86
C ARG A 350 -9.09 76.80 122.26
N LYS A 351 -9.36 75.56 122.67
CA LYS A 351 -9.97 75.25 123.98
C LYS A 351 -8.96 75.11 125.13
N LEU A 352 -7.72 74.68 124.86
CA LEU A 352 -6.69 74.60 125.91
C LEU A 352 -5.79 75.83 125.88
N SER A 353 -5.82 76.63 126.96
CA SER A 353 -5.00 77.84 127.08
C SER A 353 -3.55 77.55 127.47
N ILE A 354 -3.33 76.71 128.51
CA ILE A 354 -2.01 76.44 129.12
C ILE A 354 -1.35 75.16 128.58
N LEU A 355 -2.11 74.13 128.20
CA LEU A 355 -1.58 72.82 127.73
C LEU A 355 -1.60 72.68 126.18
N LYS A 356 -1.30 73.76 125.44
CA LYS A 356 -1.37 73.79 123.96
C LYS A 356 -0.45 72.77 123.27
N PHE A 357 0.64 72.38 123.92
CA PHE A 357 1.62 71.41 123.41
C PHE A 357 1.01 70.02 123.16
N MET A 358 0.05 69.58 123.98
CA MET A 358 -0.59 68.26 123.86
C MET A 358 -1.40 68.09 122.57
N CYS A 359 -1.84 69.18 121.95
CA CYS A 359 -2.53 69.13 120.66
C CYS A 359 -1.61 68.68 119.50
N SER A 360 -0.28 68.64 119.67
CA SER A 360 0.66 68.19 118.64
C SER A 360 0.45 66.71 118.23
N VAL A 361 -0.09 65.88 119.12
CA VAL A 361 -0.43 64.47 118.84
C VAL A 361 -1.40 64.35 117.65
N VAL A 362 -2.37 65.26 117.54
CA VAL A 362 -3.33 65.31 116.41
C VAL A 362 -2.61 65.57 115.07
N ARG A 363 -1.47 66.27 115.10
CA ARG A 363 -0.64 66.52 113.90
C ARG A 363 0.11 65.26 113.47
N LEU A 364 0.51 64.40 114.40
CA LEU A 364 1.17 63.12 114.14
C LEU A 364 0.16 62.12 113.55
N VAL A 365 -1.01 61.99 114.17
CA VAL A 365 -2.09 61.09 113.71
C VAL A 365 -2.60 61.47 112.31
N ARG A 366 -2.53 62.75 111.92
CA ARG A 366 -2.84 63.20 110.55
C ARG A 366 -2.04 62.46 109.46
N LYS A 367 -0.84 61.93 109.75
CA LYS A 367 -0.05 61.15 108.77
C LYS A 367 -0.73 59.85 108.35
N VAL A 368 -1.59 59.27 109.20
CA VAL A 368 -2.38 58.07 108.89
C VAL A 368 -3.29 58.29 107.66
N CYS A 369 -3.66 59.54 107.36
CA CYS A 369 -4.43 59.86 106.17
C CYS A 369 -3.76 59.47 104.85
N TYR A 370 -2.43 59.27 104.80
CA TYR A 370 -1.75 58.79 103.57
C TYR A 370 -2.24 57.40 103.13
N ILE A 371 -2.73 56.56 104.05
CA ILE A 371 -3.33 55.25 103.74
C ILE A 371 -4.55 55.42 102.83
N ALA A 372 -5.27 56.54 102.95
CA ALA A 372 -6.44 56.83 102.14
C ALA A 372 -6.12 57.11 100.65
N ARG A 373 -4.85 57.23 100.24
CA ARG A 373 -4.46 57.31 98.81
C ARG A 373 -4.68 56.00 98.05
N ILE A 374 -4.82 54.86 98.74
CA ILE A 374 -5.11 53.57 98.09
C ILE A 374 -6.44 53.59 97.32
N GLY A 375 -7.42 54.40 97.77
CA GLY A 375 -8.69 54.58 97.07
C GLY A 375 -8.55 55.26 95.70
N GLU A 376 -7.60 56.19 95.54
CA GLU A 376 -7.32 56.84 94.24
C GLU A 376 -6.73 55.84 93.23
N LEU A 377 -5.85 54.94 93.70
CA LEU A 377 -5.26 53.90 92.88
C LEU A 377 -6.32 52.89 92.42
N LEU A 378 -7.19 52.44 93.33
CA LEU A 378 -8.24 51.47 93.01
C LEU A 378 -9.23 52.00 91.97
N CYS A 379 -9.59 53.29 92.03
CA CYS A 379 -10.55 53.87 91.08
C CYS A 379 -9.95 54.13 89.69
N LEU A 380 -8.62 54.21 89.55
CA LEU A 380 -7.93 54.24 88.24
C LEU A 380 -7.83 52.84 87.60
N VAL A 381 -7.53 51.82 88.41
CA VAL A 381 -7.31 50.45 87.93
C VAL A 381 -8.56 49.88 87.24
N VAL A 382 -9.75 50.15 87.75
CA VAL A 382 -11.01 49.62 87.19
C VAL A 382 -11.28 50.13 85.76
N ASP A 383 -11.00 51.40 85.47
CA ASP A 383 -11.25 51.97 84.14
C ASP A 383 -10.23 51.47 83.09
N VAL A 384 -8.96 51.34 83.48
CA VAL A 384 -7.90 50.81 82.61
C VAL A 384 -8.16 49.35 82.23
N VAL A 385 -8.60 48.53 83.18
CA VAL A 385 -8.86 47.10 82.96
C VAL A 385 -10.03 46.87 81.99
N LYS A 386 -11.09 47.69 82.07
CA LYS A 386 -12.23 47.62 81.14
C LYS A 386 -11.80 47.86 79.69
N ASN A 387 -11.01 48.90 79.44
CA ASN A 387 -10.58 49.27 78.10
C ASN A 387 -9.58 48.25 77.53
N LEU A 388 -8.70 47.69 78.36
CA LEU A 388 -7.78 46.63 77.98
C LEU A 388 -8.53 45.35 77.55
N ILE A 389 -9.49 44.88 78.34
CA ILE A 389 -10.17 43.60 78.08
C ILE A 389 -11.09 43.70 76.85
N LEU A 390 -11.91 44.74 76.75
CA LEU A 390 -12.92 44.83 75.68
C LEU A 390 -12.32 45.19 74.32
N GLN A 391 -11.29 46.06 74.28
CA GLN A 391 -10.72 46.51 73.00
C GLN A 391 -9.46 45.75 72.60
N LYS A 392 -8.56 45.46 73.54
CA LYS A 392 -7.26 44.86 73.22
C LYS A 392 -7.27 43.33 73.25
N VAL A 393 -8.26 42.68 73.88
CA VAL A 393 -8.33 41.22 74.00
C VAL A 393 -9.54 40.64 73.27
N ALA A 394 -10.76 41.08 73.57
CA ALA A 394 -11.98 40.45 73.06
C ALA A 394 -12.10 40.49 71.52
N ARG A 395 -12.01 41.69 70.93
CA ARG A 395 -12.12 41.90 69.48
C ARG A 395 -11.08 41.12 68.65
N PRO A 396 -9.77 41.17 68.97
CA PRO A 396 -8.78 40.44 68.19
C PRO A 396 -8.94 38.92 68.32
N VAL A 397 -9.29 38.38 69.50
CA VAL A 397 -9.52 36.94 69.68
C VAL A 397 -10.69 36.46 68.83
N VAL A 398 -11.85 37.12 68.90
CA VAL A 398 -13.03 36.76 68.09
C VAL A 398 -12.72 36.89 66.59
N SER A 399 -12.01 37.96 66.18
CA SER A 399 -11.63 38.14 64.78
C SER A 399 -10.66 37.06 64.29
N LYS A 400 -9.72 36.60 65.12
CA LYS A 400 -8.79 35.53 64.71
C LYS A 400 -9.50 34.18 64.59
N ILE A 401 -10.43 33.87 65.49
CA ILE A 401 -11.28 32.66 65.40
C ILE A 401 -12.14 32.71 64.12
N ARG A 402 -12.70 33.88 63.79
CA ARG A 402 -13.43 34.08 62.53
C ARG A 402 -12.55 33.86 61.31
N ASN A 403 -11.33 34.40 61.28
CA ASN A 403 -10.42 34.21 60.16
C ASN A 403 -10.07 32.72 59.97
N VAL A 404 -9.81 31.97 61.05
CA VAL A 404 -9.54 30.52 60.98
C VAL A 404 -10.76 29.76 60.45
N ARG A 405 -11.96 30.17 60.83
CA ARG A 405 -13.21 29.58 60.33
C ARG A 405 -13.43 29.83 58.83
N GLU A 406 -13.10 31.02 58.35
CA GLU A 406 -13.20 31.40 56.94
C GLU A 406 -12.21 30.62 56.06
N MET A 407 -11.05 30.20 56.59
CA MET A 407 -10.09 29.35 55.86
C MET A 407 -10.68 27.99 55.44
N PHE A 408 -11.75 27.53 56.08
CA PHE A 408 -12.41 26.28 55.71
C PHE A 408 -13.51 26.46 54.66
N TYR A 409 -13.74 27.66 54.11
CA TYR A 409 -14.70 27.89 53.02
C TYR A 409 -14.11 27.57 51.64
N PHE A 410 -14.41 26.39 51.09
CA PHE A 410 -14.06 26.02 49.72
C PHE A 410 -15.19 25.23 49.04
N ASN A 411 -15.35 25.44 47.73
CA ASN A 411 -16.22 24.66 46.85
C ASN A 411 -15.37 24.10 45.71
N VAL A 412 -15.39 22.78 45.53
CA VAL A 412 -14.57 22.07 44.52
C VAL A 412 -15.48 21.38 43.52
N SER A 413 -15.59 21.90 42.31
CA SER A 413 -16.21 21.24 41.17
C SER A 413 -15.15 20.54 40.34
N ILE A 414 -15.24 19.23 40.18
CA ILE A 414 -14.44 18.48 39.20
C ILE A 414 -15.32 18.28 37.98
N ASP A 415 -14.85 18.79 36.83
CA ASP A 415 -15.42 18.51 35.52
C ASP A 415 -14.42 17.66 34.73
N TYR A 416 -14.88 16.57 34.12
CA TYR A 416 -14.03 15.67 33.34
C TYR A 416 -14.77 15.15 32.11
N HIS A 417 -14.16 15.36 30.95
CA HIS A 417 -14.63 14.84 29.66
C HIS A 417 -13.49 14.06 28.99
N TYR A 418 -13.66 12.74 28.85
CA TYR A 418 -12.75 11.91 28.05
C TYR A 418 -13.37 11.70 26.67
N VAL A 419 -12.82 12.38 25.66
CA VAL A 419 -13.14 12.15 24.24
C VAL A 419 -11.85 11.76 23.54
N TYR A 420 -11.72 10.50 23.14
CA TYR A 420 -10.66 10.05 22.26
C TYR A 420 -11.24 9.81 20.87
N THR A 421 -10.64 10.43 19.85
CA THR A 421 -11.05 10.29 18.45
C THR A 421 -9.96 9.57 17.67
N MET A 422 -10.30 8.41 17.13
CA MET A 422 -9.43 7.67 16.21
C MET A 422 -9.80 8.06 14.78
N ASN A 423 -9.14 9.11 14.26
CA ASN A 423 -9.40 9.60 12.91
C ASN A 423 -8.67 8.75 11.87
N GLN A 424 -9.44 8.19 10.94
CA GLN A 424 -8.90 7.62 9.70
C GLN A 424 -8.77 8.73 8.68
N SER A 425 -7.62 8.82 7.99
CA SER A 425 -7.43 9.81 6.94
C SER A 425 -8.34 9.55 5.74
N ARG A 426 -8.58 8.28 5.39
CA ARG A 426 -9.45 7.84 4.30
C ARG A 426 -10.09 6.48 4.62
N PRO A 427 -11.29 6.20 4.10
CA PRO A 427 -11.91 4.89 4.21
C PRO A 427 -11.15 3.84 3.38
N TYR A 428 -11.13 2.59 3.87
CA TYR A 428 -10.37 1.50 3.23
C TYR A 428 -10.76 1.23 1.77
N SER A 429 -12.05 1.38 1.44
CA SER A 429 -12.54 1.20 0.07
C SER A 429 -11.96 2.24 -0.89
N GLU A 430 -11.70 3.45 -0.42
CA GLU A 430 -11.06 4.51 -1.20
C GLU A 430 -9.56 4.28 -1.33
N VAL A 431 -8.89 3.82 -0.26
CA VAL A 431 -7.47 3.44 -0.31
C VAL A 431 -7.25 2.30 -1.31
N ARG A 432 -8.08 1.25 -1.25
CA ARG A 432 -8.07 0.13 -2.20
C ARG A 432 -8.25 0.63 -3.63
N ARG A 433 -9.26 1.47 -3.86
CA ARG A 433 -9.53 2.02 -5.19
C ARG A 433 -8.34 2.82 -5.73
N ALA A 434 -7.78 3.71 -4.91
CA ALA A 434 -6.62 4.52 -5.30
C ALA A 434 -5.39 3.67 -5.66
N ILE A 435 -5.13 2.59 -4.91
CA ILE A 435 -4.05 1.65 -5.23
C ILE A 435 -4.33 0.93 -6.55
N MET A 436 -5.54 0.39 -6.73
CA MET A 436 -5.91 -0.31 -7.96
C MET A 436 -5.91 0.61 -9.19
N ASP A 437 -6.29 1.87 -9.03
CA ASP A 437 -6.24 2.87 -10.11
C ASP A 437 -4.78 3.13 -10.53
N GLU A 438 -3.85 3.25 -9.57
CA GLU A 438 -2.41 3.39 -9.87
C GLU A 438 -1.87 2.12 -10.55
N VAL A 439 -2.24 0.93 -10.08
CA VAL A 439 -1.84 -0.34 -10.69
C VAL A 439 -2.32 -0.42 -12.13
N ASN A 440 -3.59 -0.12 -12.39
CA ASN A 440 -4.16 -0.09 -13.74
C ASN A 440 -3.47 0.96 -14.62
N ALA A 441 -3.14 2.13 -14.05
CA ALA A 441 -2.39 3.16 -14.77
C ALA A 441 -0.97 2.69 -15.16
N LYS A 442 -0.28 1.93 -14.31
CA LYS A 442 1.03 1.34 -14.66
C LYS A 442 0.92 0.20 -15.67
N LEU A 443 -0.08 -0.66 -15.52
CA LEU A 443 -0.34 -1.76 -16.45
C LEU A 443 -0.86 -1.28 -17.81
N SER A 444 -1.39 -0.05 -17.89
CA SER A 444 -1.85 0.54 -19.15
C SER A 444 -0.81 0.50 -20.27
N ILE A 445 0.47 0.73 -19.95
CA ILE A 445 1.57 0.68 -20.92
C ILE A 445 1.71 -0.73 -21.52
N VAL A 446 1.56 -1.76 -20.69
CA VAL A 446 1.62 -3.16 -21.12
C VAL A 446 0.45 -3.50 -22.03
N HIS A 447 -0.77 -3.05 -21.67
CA HIS A 447 -1.94 -3.22 -22.53
C HIS A 447 -1.80 -2.48 -23.87
N ILE A 448 -1.24 -1.27 -23.88
CA ILE A 448 -0.96 -0.53 -25.12
C ILE A 448 0.00 -1.31 -26.02
N ILE A 449 1.06 -1.89 -25.44
CA ILE A 449 2.02 -2.73 -26.19
C ILE A 449 1.31 -3.97 -26.74
N GLN A 450 0.46 -4.63 -25.95
CA GLN A 450 -0.30 -5.80 -26.39
C GLN A 450 -1.22 -5.46 -27.58
N VAL A 451 -1.99 -4.37 -27.48
CA VAL A 451 -2.84 -3.88 -28.58
C VAL A 451 -2.03 -3.57 -29.84
N LEU A 452 -0.84 -2.97 -29.69
CA LEU A 452 0.06 -2.71 -30.81
C LEU A 452 0.54 -4.02 -31.46
N LEU A 453 0.93 -5.00 -30.65
CA LEU A 453 1.40 -6.30 -31.13
C LEU A 453 0.28 -7.06 -31.86
N ASP A 454 -0.94 -7.06 -31.33
CA ASP A 454 -2.09 -7.71 -31.97
C ASP A 454 -2.42 -7.06 -33.33
N ASN A 455 -2.36 -5.72 -33.42
CA ASN A 455 -2.54 -5.00 -34.68
C ASN A 455 -1.46 -5.35 -35.71
N VAL A 456 -0.18 -5.40 -35.30
CA VAL A 456 0.93 -5.84 -36.16
C VAL A 456 0.69 -7.28 -36.62
N MET A 457 0.20 -8.13 -35.73
CA MET A 457 -0.09 -9.53 -36.00
C MET A 457 -1.17 -9.68 -37.08
N CYS A 458 -2.28 -8.97 -36.98
CA CYS A 458 -3.30 -8.91 -38.02
C CYS A 458 -2.76 -8.41 -39.36
N PHE A 459 -1.96 -7.34 -39.34
CA PHE A 459 -1.34 -6.81 -40.56
C PHE A 459 -0.43 -7.83 -41.24
N THR A 460 0.38 -8.57 -40.46
CA THR A 460 1.25 -9.61 -41.01
C THR A 460 0.48 -10.79 -41.63
N LEU A 461 -0.68 -11.18 -41.09
CA LEU A 461 -1.55 -12.17 -41.70
C LEU A 461 -2.05 -11.72 -43.09
N LEU A 462 -2.48 -10.46 -43.20
CA LEU A 462 -2.90 -9.88 -44.49
C LEU A 462 -1.73 -9.83 -45.48
N LEU A 463 -0.52 -9.51 -45.03
CA LEU A 463 0.68 -9.51 -45.87
C LEU A 463 1.01 -10.91 -46.42
N VAL A 464 0.81 -11.98 -45.65
CA VAL A 464 1.03 -13.36 -46.13
C VAL A 464 0.07 -13.68 -47.28
N VAL A 465 -1.21 -13.33 -47.14
CA VAL A 465 -2.22 -13.52 -48.20
C VAL A 465 -1.84 -12.68 -49.44
N PHE A 466 -1.47 -11.42 -49.25
CA PHE A 466 -1.03 -10.55 -50.35
C PHE A 466 0.19 -11.11 -51.09
N LYS A 467 1.18 -11.64 -50.36
CA LYS A 467 2.35 -12.30 -50.95
C LYS A 467 1.98 -13.55 -51.74
N ALA A 468 1.05 -14.36 -51.25
CA ALA A 468 0.55 -15.53 -51.98
C ALA A 468 -0.13 -15.14 -53.31
N VAL A 469 -0.94 -14.07 -53.29
CA VAL A 469 -1.57 -13.53 -54.51
C VAL A 469 -0.53 -13.02 -55.51
N LEU A 470 0.45 -12.23 -55.03
CA LEU A 470 1.53 -11.73 -55.88
C LEU A 470 2.40 -12.85 -56.47
N TYR A 471 2.70 -13.87 -55.66
CA TYR A 471 3.46 -15.04 -56.11
C TYR A 471 2.70 -15.75 -57.22
N ARG A 472 1.42 -16.07 -57.02
CA ARG A 472 0.57 -16.70 -58.04
C ARG A 472 0.49 -15.88 -59.32
N ARG A 473 0.31 -14.56 -59.21
CA ARG A 473 0.28 -13.67 -60.39
C ARG A 473 1.60 -13.74 -61.15
N LYS A 474 2.74 -13.61 -60.48
CA LYS A 474 4.06 -13.68 -61.14
C LYS A 474 4.33 -15.05 -61.75
N PHE A 475 3.96 -16.12 -61.07
CA PHE A 475 4.11 -17.49 -61.57
C PHE A 475 3.29 -17.74 -62.85
N LEU A 476 2.10 -17.15 -62.96
CA LEU A 476 1.26 -17.29 -64.16
C LEU A 476 1.64 -16.32 -65.29
N THR A 477 2.29 -15.19 -65.02
CA THR A 477 2.61 -14.20 -66.05
C THR A 477 4.06 -14.23 -66.52
N LYS A 478 4.96 -14.93 -65.82
CA LYS A 478 6.39 -14.99 -66.15
C LYS A 478 6.87 -16.44 -66.18
N ASP A 479 7.17 -16.95 -67.37
CA ASP A 479 7.61 -18.34 -67.54
C ASP A 479 8.91 -18.65 -66.79
N ASN A 480 9.80 -17.66 -66.63
CA ASN A 480 11.07 -17.83 -65.92
C ASN A 480 10.96 -17.75 -64.38
N PHE A 481 9.77 -17.55 -63.81
CA PHE A 481 9.59 -17.35 -62.36
C PHE A 481 9.23 -18.65 -61.65
N ASP A 482 10.23 -19.32 -61.04
CA ASP A 482 10.10 -20.58 -60.28
C ASP A 482 9.35 -21.72 -61.03
N ASN A 483 9.27 -21.65 -62.36
CA ASN A 483 8.57 -22.63 -63.18
C ASN A 483 9.53 -23.76 -63.60
N PHE A 484 9.76 -24.69 -62.68
CA PHE A 484 10.59 -25.87 -62.94
C PHE A 484 9.94 -26.88 -63.90
N TYR A 485 8.66 -26.68 -64.25
CA TYR A 485 7.90 -27.57 -65.12
C TYR A 485 8.09 -27.24 -66.61
N VAL A 486 8.49 -26.02 -66.95
CA VAL A 486 8.81 -25.63 -68.33
C VAL A 486 10.23 -26.08 -68.63
N THR A 487 10.34 -27.25 -69.26
CA THR A 487 11.60 -27.87 -69.65
C THR A 487 11.97 -27.52 -71.08
N LYS A 488 13.26 -27.63 -71.44
CA LYS A 488 13.73 -27.43 -72.82
C LYS A 488 12.96 -28.28 -73.84
N ARG A 489 12.58 -29.50 -73.45
CA ARG A 489 11.77 -30.42 -74.25
C ARG A 489 10.38 -29.87 -74.58
N LEU A 490 9.76 -29.09 -73.67
CA LEU A 490 8.47 -28.44 -73.95
C LEU A 490 8.62 -27.35 -75.01
N TYR A 491 9.67 -26.53 -74.92
CA TYR A 491 9.98 -25.53 -75.95
C TYR A 491 10.25 -26.18 -77.32
N GLU A 492 10.99 -27.28 -77.37
CA GLU A 492 11.24 -28.03 -78.61
C GLU A 492 9.99 -28.69 -79.21
N VAL A 493 8.98 -29.00 -78.39
CA VAL A 493 7.68 -29.51 -78.87
C VAL A 493 6.82 -28.36 -79.39
N GLU A 494 6.83 -27.21 -78.71
CA GLU A 494 6.09 -26.02 -79.14
C GLU A 494 6.66 -25.44 -80.43
N GLU A 495 7.99 -25.38 -80.57
CA GLU A 495 8.68 -24.99 -81.79
C GLU A 495 8.28 -25.87 -82.98
N ARG A 496 8.29 -27.20 -82.81
CA ARG A 496 7.82 -28.14 -83.84
C ARG A 496 6.34 -27.96 -84.20
N ARG A 497 5.47 -27.61 -83.25
CA ARG A 497 4.06 -27.31 -83.54
C ARG A 497 3.91 -26.03 -84.36
N LEU A 498 4.66 -24.99 -84.02
CA LEU A 498 4.67 -23.72 -84.75
C LEU A 498 5.23 -23.87 -86.17
N GLU A 499 6.22 -24.75 -86.37
CA GLU A 499 6.73 -25.11 -87.70
C GLU A 499 5.68 -25.85 -88.54
N MET A 500 4.96 -26.81 -87.94
CA MET A 500 3.85 -27.51 -88.62
C MET A 500 2.68 -26.58 -88.95
N GLU A 501 2.42 -25.55 -88.15
CA GLU A 501 1.39 -24.55 -88.41
C GLU A 501 1.81 -23.54 -89.48
N ARG A 502 3.11 -23.20 -89.59
CA ARG A 502 3.64 -22.35 -90.68
C ARG A 502 3.80 -23.08 -92.01
N GLY A 503 3.83 -24.41 -92.00
CA GLY A 503 3.91 -25.25 -93.19
C GLY A 503 2.56 -25.60 -93.83
N LYS A 504 1.45 -25.10 -93.27
CA LYS A 504 0.11 -25.06 -93.89
C LYS A 504 -0.15 -23.65 -94.40
#